data_AF-A0A0D1XBA8-F1
#
_entry.id   AF-A0A0D1XBA8-F1
#
_cell.length_a   1.000
_cell.length_b   1.000
_cell.length_c   1.000
_cell.angle_alpha   90.00
_cell.angle_beta   90.00
_cell.angle_gamma   90.00
#
_symmetry.space_group_name_H-M   'P 1'
#
loop_
_entity.id
_entity.type
_entity.pdbx_description
1 polymer ?
#
loop_
_entity_poly.entity_id
_entity_poly.type
_entity_poly.pdbx_seq_one_letter_code
_entity_poly.pdbx_strand_id
1 'polypeptide(L)'
;MAYILYSVFLVSLILGTILYFTRAHWVPYMPNRIQDAISGLSYTRVPTTFMGDVESGFTSADFDLSSNVVEGDSRGGLDQTAKREVQRLMKLRRINFDEARRVYMEQRFKKNGIGADGIPRDPKFVSFS
;
A
#
# COMPACT_ATOMS: atom_id res chain seq x y z
N MET A 1 -7.07 -19.57 43.60
CA MET A 1 -5.92 -19.05 42.81
C MET A 1 -5.89 -19.57 41.38
N ALA A 2 -5.90 -20.89 41.13
CA ALA A 2 -5.88 -21.44 39.76
C ALA A 2 -7.03 -20.93 38.86
N TYR A 3 -8.25 -20.81 39.40
CA TYR A 3 -9.41 -20.31 38.64
C TYR A 3 -9.27 -18.86 38.14
N ILE A 4 -8.55 -18.01 38.89
CA ILE A 4 -8.28 -16.62 38.47
C ILE A 4 -7.30 -16.61 37.29
N LEU A 5 -6.30 -17.50 37.31
CA LEU A 5 -5.34 -17.62 36.20
C LEU A 5 -6.03 -18.15 34.94
N TYR A 6 -6.90 -19.17 35.08
CA TYR A 6 -7.67 -19.70 33.95
C TYR A 6 -8.66 -18.68 33.37
N SER A 7 -9.35 -17.91 34.22
CA SER A 7 -10.28 -16.88 33.75
C SER A 7 -9.55 -15.74 33.04
N VAL A 8 -8.42 -15.26 33.58
CA VAL A 8 -7.60 -14.23 32.92
C VAL A 8 -7.05 -14.73 31.58
N PHE A 9 -6.58 -15.98 31.52
CA PHE A 9 -6.09 -16.58 30.27
C PHE A 9 -7.21 -16.70 29.22
N LEU A 10 -8.39 -17.18 29.63
CA LEU A 10 -9.55 -17.34 28.75
C LEU A 10 -10.06 -15.98 28.25
N VAL A 11 -10.13 -14.97 29.12
CA VAL A 11 -10.50 -13.60 28.72
C VAL A 11 -9.48 -13.03 27.76
N SER A 12 -8.18 -13.20 28.00
CA SER A 12 -7.12 -12.76 27.09
C SER A 12 -7.25 -13.39 25.69
N LEU A 13 -7.51 -14.69 25.63
CA LEU A 13 -7.75 -15.41 24.37
C LEU A 13 -8.98 -14.87 23.63
N ILE A 14 -10.09 -14.67 24.33
CA ILE A 14 -11.32 -14.13 23.73
C ILE A 14 -11.08 -12.71 23.22
N LEU A 15 -10.46 -11.85 24.02
CA LEU A 15 -10.19 -10.46 23.65
C LEU A 15 -9.26 -10.40 22.44
N GLY A 16 -8.19 -11.20 22.43
CA GLY A 16 -7.27 -11.30 21.31
C GLY A 16 -7.94 -11.79 20.02
N THR A 17 -8.85 -12.75 20.15
CA THR A 17 -9.64 -13.27 19.03
C THR A 17 -10.57 -12.19 18.46
N ILE A 18 -11.30 -11.47 19.31
CA ILE A 18 -12.17 -10.36 18.90
C ILE A 18 -11.37 -9.25 18.21
N LEU A 19 -10.22 -8.86 18.78
CA LEU A 19 -9.31 -7.88 18.18
C LEU A 19 -8.83 -8.34 16.79
N TYR A 20 -8.47 -9.61 16.65
CA TYR A 20 -8.03 -10.16 15.37
C TYR A 20 -9.13 -10.14 14.31
N PHE A 21 -10.38 -10.48 14.66
CA PHE A 21 -11.51 -10.43 13.74
C PHE A 21 -11.92 -9.00 13.38
N THR A 22 -11.85 -8.07 14.32
CA THR A 22 -12.20 -6.65 14.09
C THR A 22 -11.08 -5.85 13.44
N ARG A 23 -9.89 -6.45 13.19
CA ARG A 23 -8.68 -5.77 12.68
C ARG A 23 -8.91 -4.88 11.46
N ALA A 24 -9.76 -5.31 10.53
CA ALA A 24 -10.03 -4.56 9.32
C ALA A 24 -10.62 -3.16 9.58
N HIS A 25 -11.32 -2.98 10.71
CA HIS A 25 -11.98 -1.72 11.04
C HIS A 25 -11.04 -0.73 11.73
N TRP A 26 -10.12 -1.18 12.58
CA TRP A 26 -9.29 -0.29 13.39
C TRP A 26 -7.85 -0.12 12.90
N VAL A 27 -7.30 -1.10 12.17
CA VAL A 27 -5.93 -1.01 11.62
C VAL A 27 -5.73 0.25 10.74
N PRO A 28 -6.67 0.64 9.85
CA PRO A 28 -6.55 1.86 9.03
C PRO A 28 -6.27 3.17 9.77
N TYR A 29 -6.71 3.29 11.02
CA TYR A 29 -6.60 4.52 11.81
C TYR A 29 -5.29 4.59 12.61
N MET A 30 -4.52 3.51 12.62
CA MET A 30 -3.30 3.39 13.42
C MET A 30 -2.09 3.96 12.67
N PRO A 31 -0.99 4.38 13.33
CA PRO A 31 0.18 4.88 12.63
C PRO A 31 0.75 3.87 11.62
N ASN A 32 1.28 4.38 10.50
CA ASN A 32 1.78 3.56 9.38
C ASN A 32 2.71 2.41 9.82
N ARG A 33 3.56 2.63 10.83
CA ARG A 33 4.47 1.59 11.36
C ARG A 33 3.73 0.36 11.90
N ILE A 34 2.61 0.57 12.60
CA ILE A 34 1.83 -0.53 13.17
C ILE A 34 0.97 -1.17 12.09
N GLN A 35 0.46 -0.37 11.14
CA GLN A 35 -0.17 -0.92 9.96
C GLN A 35 0.80 -1.81 9.18
N ASP A 36 2.06 -1.42 8.99
CA ASP A 36 3.08 -2.20 8.29
C ASP A 36 3.43 -3.47 9.04
N ALA A 37 3.54 -3.43 10.37
CA ALA A 37 3.78 -4.61 11.19
C ALA A 37 2.61 -5.61 11.12
N ILE A 38 1.37 -5.13 11.20
CA ILE A 38 0.16 -5.98 11.15
C ILE A 38 -0.09 -6.49 9.72
N SER A 39 0.10 -5.64 8.72
CA SER A 39 -0.02 -6.01 7.30
C SER A 39 1.12 -6.93 6.87
N GLY A 40 2.30 -6.81 7.49
CA GLY A 40 3.44 -7.71 7.28
C GLY A 40 3.14 -9.16 7.67
N LEU A 41 2.18 -9.38 8.58
CA LEU A 41 1.66 -10.72 8.87
C LEU A 41 0.79 -11.27 7.72
N SER A 42 0.28 -10.41 6.85
CA SER A 42 -0.51 -10.76 5.67
C SER A 42 0.33 -10.57 4.42
N TYR A 43 1.14 -11.58 4.07
CA TYR A 43 1.93 -11.54 2.86
C TYR A 43 1.02 -11.40 1.63
N THR A 44 1.08 -10.25 0.96
CA THR A 44 0.48 -10.06 -0.35
C THR A 44 1.60 -10.14 -1.37
N ARG A 45 1.65 -11.26 -2.10
CA ARG A 45 2.61 -11.41 -3.20
C ARG A 45 2.26 -10.39 -4.27
N VAL A 46 3.21 -9.52 -4.60
CA VAL A 46 3.05 -8.60 -5.72
C VAL A 46 3.57 -9.29 -6.98
N PRO A 47 2.84 -9.19 -8.11
CA PRO A 47 3.29 -9.70 -9.40
C PRO A 47 4.65 -9.11 -9.81
N THR A 48 5.47 -9.98 -10.41
CA THR A 48 6.78 -9.63 -10.97
C THR A 48 6.80 -9.62 -12.50
N THR A 49 5.67 -9.98 -13.12
CA THR A 49 5.51 -10.05 -14.58
C THR A 49 4.44 -9.05 -15.02
N PHE A 50 4.55 -8.55 -16.26
CA PHE A 50 3.54 -7.66 -16.84
C PHE A 50 2.14 -8.30 -16.87
N MET A 51 2.05 -9.60 -17.16
CA MET A 51 0.77 -10.32 -17.11
C MET A 51 0.15 -10.28 -15.71
N GLY A 52 0.94 -10.59 -14.68
CA GLY A 52 0.46 -10.54 -13.30
C GLY A 52 0.10 -9.12 -12.85
N ASP A 53 0.75 -8.10 -13.41
CA ASP A 53 0.43 -6.70 -13.14
C ASP A 53 -0.96 -6.34 -13.68
N VAL A 54 -1.28 -6.78 -14.90
CA VAL A 54 -2.60 -6.62 -15.51
C VAL A 54 -3.67 -7.35 -14.70
N GLU A 55 -3.42 -8.62 -14.32
CA GLU A 55 -4.34 -9.41 -13.49
C GLU A 55 -4.60 -8.78 -12.11
N SER A 56 -3.60 -8.08 -11.57
CA SER A 56 -3.70 -7.39 -10.28
C SER A 56 -4.34 -5.99 -10.37
N GLY A 57 -4.72 -5.56 -11.58
CA GLY A 57 -5.34 -4.25 -11.82
C GLY A 57 -4.35 -3.09 -11.84
N PHE A 58 -3.06 -3.32 -12.11
CA PHE A 58 -2.05 -2.28 -12.29
C PHE A 58 -1.98 -1.76 -13.74
N THR A 59 -3.13 -1.65 -14.40
CA THR A 59 -3.26 -1.13 -15.76
C THR A 59 -4.49 -0.23 -15.86
N SER A 60 -4.43 0.76 -16.75
CA SER A 60 -5.49 1.72 -17.02
C SER A 60 -5.42 2.20 -18.47
N ALA A 61 -6.37 3.03 -18.89
CA ALA A 61 -6.38 3.59 -20.25
C ALA A 61 -5.13 4.42 -20.56
N ASP A 62 -4.64 5.19 -19.57
CA ASP A 62 -3.43 6.01 -19.71
C ASP A 62 -2.14 5.23 -19.40
N PHE A 63 -2.26 4.00 -18.90
CA PHE A 63 -1.14 3.13 -18.56
C PHE A 63 -1.42 1.69 -18.99
N ASP A 64 -1.31 1.46 -20.29
CA ASP A 64 -1.51 0.16 -20.90
C ASP A 64 -0.23 -0.69 -20.86
N LEU A 65 -0.37 -1.93 -20.40
CA LEU A 65 0.70 -2.94 -20.33
C LEU A 65 0.51 -4.06 -21.37
N SER A 66 -0.54 -3.99 -22.19
CA SER A 66 -0.91 -5.04 -23.14
C SER A 66 0.20 -5.33 -24.15
N SER A 67 0.87 -4.30 -24.67
CA SER A 67 1.99 -4.44 -25.61
C SER A 67 3.16 -5.20 -25.00
N ASN A 68 3.56 -4.86 -23.76
CA ASN A 68 4.62 -5.56 -23.05
C ASN A 68 4.31 -7.05 -22.83
N VAL A 69 3.04 -7.37 -22.56
CA VAL A 69 2.59 -8.76 -22.41
C VAL A 69 2.67 -9.50 -23.74
N VAL A 70 2.20 -8.90 -24.84
CA VAL A 70 2.20 -9.49 -26.18
C VAL A 70 3.62 -9.70 -26.70
N GLU A 71 4.51 -8.75 -26.46
CA GLU A 71 5.93 -8.81 -26.87
C GLU A 71 6.77 -9.75 -26.00
N GLY A 72 6.21 -10.30 -24.92
CA GLY A 72 6.94 -11.19 -24.01
C GLY A 72 8.09 -10.48 -23.29
N ASP A 73 7.90 -9.21 -22.94
CA ASP A 73 8.93 -8.36 -22.33
C ASP A 73 9.42 -8.96 -21.00
N SER A 74 10.73 -9.22 -20.91
CA SER A 74 11.37 -9.82 -19.74
C SER A 74 11.78 -8.81 -18.66
N ARG A 75 11.55 -7.50 -18.86
CA ARG A 75 11.88 -6.48 -17.86
C ARG A 75 11.02 -6.62 -16.61
N GLY A 76 11.55 -6.19 -15.47
CA GLY A 76 10.90 -6.34 -14.16
C GLY A 76 9.64 -5.50 -13.92
N GLY A 77 9.17 -4.73 -14.91
CA GLY A 77 7.99 -3.88 -14.79
C GLY A 77 8.14 -2.76 -13.76
N LEU A 78 7.04 -2.40 -13.07
CA LEU A 78 7.07 -1.35 -12.05
C LEU A 78 7.83 -1.79 -10.79
N ASP A 79 8.35 -0.82 -10.04
CA ASP A 79 9.01 -1.07 -8.76
C ASP A 79 8.08 -1.80 -7.76
N GLN A 80 8.59 -2.86 -7.14
CA GLN A 80 7.81 -3.69 -6.22
C GLN A 80 7.37 -2.93 -4.97
N THR A 81 8.17 -1.98 -4.48
CA THR A 81 7.80 -1.22 -3.28
C THR A 81 6.67 -0.26 -3.59
N ALA A 82 6.74 0.42 -4.75
CA ALA A 82 5.67 1.26 -5.25
C ALA A 82 4.38 0.46 -5.50
N LYS A 83 4.45 -0.71 -6.16
CA LYS A 83 3.29 -1.57 -6.42
C LYS A 83 2.56 -1.96 -5.14
N ARG A 84 3.28 -2.35 -4.07
CA ARG A 84 2.68 -2.72 -2.78
C ARG A 84 1.87 -1.55 -2.20
N GLU A 85 2.44 -0.35 -2.21
CA GLU A 85 1.79 0.81 -1.63
C GLU A 85 0.61 1.29 -2.47
N VAL A 86 0.73 1.26 -3.79
CA VAL A 86 -0.39 1.55 -4.71
C VAL A 86 -1.53 0.56 -4.48
N GLN A 87 -1.23 -0.75 -4.42
CA GLN A 87 -2.25 -1.78 -4.16
C GLN A 87 -2.93 -1.59 -2.80
N ARG A 88 -2.16 -1.20 -1.78
CA ARG A 88 -2.69 -0.86 -0.47
C ARG A 88 -3.63 0.34 -0.54
N LEU A 89 -3.24 1.41 -1.23
CA LEU A 89 -4.08 2.61 -1.41
C LEU A 89 -5.37 2.27 -2.15
N MET A 90 -5.31 1.44 -3.19
CA MET A 90 -6.50 0.93 -3.92
C MET A 90 -7.44 0.19 -2.96
N LYS A 91 -6.92 -0.74 -2.15
CA LYS A 91 -7.74 -1.51 -1.19
C LYS A 91 -8.31 -0.66 -0.07
N LEU A 92 -7.50 0.25 0.49
CA LEU A 92 -7.85 1.06 1.65
C LEU A 92 -8.88 2.15 1.30
N ARG A 93 -8.64 2.88 0.19
CA ARG A 93 -9.46 4.02 -0.21
C ARG A 93 -10.52 3.66 -1.24
N ARG A 94 -10.50 2.42 -1.77
CA ARG A 94 -11.39 1.96 -2.85
C ARG A 94 -11.34 2.87 -4.09
N ILE A 95 -10.12 3.25 -4.45
CA ILE A 95 -9.83 4.12 -5.60
C ILE A 95 -9.20 3.33 -6.74
N ASN A 96 -9.28 3.88 -7.95
CA ASN A 96 -8.70 3.28 -9.16
C ASN A 96 -7.17 3.35 -9.14
N PHE A 97 -6.54 2.58 -10.05
CA PHE A 97 -5.08 2.49 -10.17
C PHE A 97 -4.40 3.85 -10.38
N ASP A 98 -4.91 4.68 -11.29
CA ASP A 98 -4.31 5.98 -11.59
C ASP A 98 -4.41 6.94 -10.42
N GLU A 99 -5.55 6.93 -9.72
CA GLU A 99 -5.74 7.76 -8.54
C GLU A 99 -4.85 7.30 -7.39
N ALA A 100 -4.71 5.98 -7.20
CA ALA A 100 -3.79 5.43 -6.22
C ALA A 100 -2.33 5.80 -6.52
N ARG A 101 -1.93 5.77 -7.81
CA ARG A 101 -0.61 6.24 -8.25
C ARG A 101 -0.40 7.72 -8.00
N ARG A 102 -1.40 8.57 -8.30
CA ARG A 102 -1.35 10.01 -8.01
C ARG A 102 -1.12 10.26 -6.52
N VAL A 103 -1.94 9.64 -5.67
CA VAL A 103 -1.84 9.77 -4.21
C VAL A 103 -0.48 9.27 -3.71
N TYR A 104 0.01 8.14 -4.22
CA TYR A 104 1.34 7.62 -3.87
C TYR A 104 2.45 8.63 -4.22
N MET A 105 2.40 9.21 -5.41
CA MET A 105 3.38 10.21 -5.86
C MET A 105 3.32 11.49 -5.03
N GLU A 106 2.13 12.01 -4.74
CA GLU A 106 1.94 13.19 -3.88
C GLU A 106 2.50 12.96 -2.47
N GLN A 107 2.27 11.78 -1.88
CA GLN A 107 2.84 11.42 -0.58
C GLN A 107 4.37 11.36 -0.63
N ARG A 108 4.93 10.82 -1.72
CA ARG A 108 6.38 10.78 -1.94
C ARG A 108 6.96 12.17 -2.13
N PHE A 109 6.29 13.05 -2.86
CA PHE A 109 6.68 14.46 -3.02
C PHE A 109 6.69 15.17 -1.68
N LYS A 110 5.59 15.09 -0.93
CA LYS A 110 5.50 15.70 0.41
C LYS A 110 6.61 15.23 1.34
N LYS A 111 6.93 13.92 1.33
CA LYS A 111 8.01 13.36 2.15
C LYS A 111 9.39 13.91 1.76
N ASN A 112 9.59 14.27 0.50
CA ASN A 112 10.85 14.81 -0.01
C ASN A 112 10.84 16.34 -0.12
N GLY A 113 9.87 17.03 0.50
CA GLY A 113 9.81 18.49 0.46
C GLY A 113 9.42 19.07 -0.90
N ILE A 114 8.71 18.31 -1.73
CA ILE A 114 8.19 18.75 -3.03
C ILE A 114 6.69 19.02 -2.87
N GLY A 115 6.20 20.10 -3.49
CA GLY A 115 4.78 20.43 -3.55
C GLY A 115 3.98 19.48 -4.43
N ALA A 116 2.65 19.59 -4.37
CA ALA A 116 1.75 18.78 -5.20
C ALA A 116 1.80 19.18 -6.69
N ASP A 117 2.24 20.40 -6.95
CA ASP A 117 2.61 20.97 -8.24
C ASP A 117 3.92 20.43 -8.81
N GLY A 118 4.65 19.58 -8.05
CA GLY A 118 5.95 19.06 -8.45
C GLY A 118 7.11 20.04 -8.20
N ILE A 119 6.85 21.20 -7.59
CA ILE A 119 7.86 22.21 -7.34
C ILE A 119 8.56 21.95 -6.00
N PRO A 120 9.90 21.90 -5.92
CA PRO A 120 10.62 21.81 -4.66
C PRO A 120 10.28 22.98 -3.72
N ARG A 121 10.04 22.70 -2.44
CA ARG A 121 9.78 23.72 -1.41
C ARG A 121 11.05 24.27 -0.76
N ASP A 122 12.20 24.03 -1.39
CA ASP A 122 13.48 24.53 -0.91
C ASP A 122 13.51 26.07 -1.09
N PRO A 123 13.79 26.86 -0.04
CA PRO A 123 13.94 28.31 -0.15
C PRO A 123 15.01 28.76 -1.16
N LYS A 124 15.95 27.88 -1.51
CA LYS A 124 17.01 28.14 -2.50
C LYS A 124 16.64 27.66 -3.90
N PHE A 125 15.45 27.10 -4.09
CA PHE A 125 15.01 26.66 -5.40
C PHE A 125 14.81 27.86 -6.33
N VAL A 126 15.52 27.83 -7.47
CA VAL A 126 15.38 28.81 -8.55
C VAL A 126 14.86 28.05 -9.77
N SER A 127 13.77 28.54 -10.35
CA SER A 127 13.23 28.02 -11.61
C SER A 127 13.23 29.12 -12.66
N PHE A 128 13.38 28.71 -13.92
CA PHE A 128 13.28 29.59 -15.07
C PHE A 128 12.12 29.07 -15.91
N SER A 129 11.06 29.88 -16.02
CA SER A 129 9.85 29.60 -16.81
C SER A 129 9.79 30.51 -18.03
#